data_AF-A0A5M3MP50-F1
#
_entry.id   AF-A0A5M3MP50-F1
#
_cell.length_a   1.000
_cell.length_b   1.000
_cell.length_c   1.000
_cell.angle_alpha   90.00
_cell.angle_beta   90.00
_cell.angle_gamma   90.00
#
_symmetry.space_group_name_H-M   'P 1'
#
loop_
_entity.id
_entity.type
_entity.pdbx_description
1 polymer ?
#
loop_
_entity_poly.entity_id
_entity_poly.type
_entity_poly.pdbx_seq_one_letter_code
_entity_poly.pdbx_strand_id
1 'polypeptide(L)'
;MSQKSGLQKDVLALFRRYAPKFRAFLTYNFHTQANSVSSRDVAAIEHLLRKGKRQIEMLEHPSIKDCYVSQTMLEWNTARYRGSS
;
A
#
# COMPACT_ATOMS: atom_id res chain seq x y z
N MET A 1 25.68 3.82 -2.05
CA MET A 1 24.19 3.82 -2.16
C MET A 1 23.78 2.54 -2.86
N SER A 2 23.14 1.58 -2.19
CA SER A 2 22.69 0.35 -2.88
C SER A 2 21.65 0.69 -3.94
N GLN A 3 21.91 0.26 -5.17
CA GLN A 3 21.00 0.42 -6.30
C GLN A 3 19.75 -0.42 -6.03
N LYS A 4 18.59 0.25 -5.91
CA LYS A 4 17.32 -0.46 -5.70
C LYS A 4 17.02 -1.36 -6.88
N SER A 5 16.61 -2.60 -6.62
CA SER A 5 16.18 -3.53 -7.67
C SER A 5 14.96 -2.98 -8.42
N GLY A 6 14.69 -3.46 -9.64
CA GLY A 6 13.50 -3.07 -10.41
C GLY A 6 12.21 -3.25 -9.59
N LEU A 7 12.09 -4.39 -8.93
CA LEU A 7 10.98 -4.69 -8.02
C LEU A 7 10.85 -3.68 -6.88
N GLN A 8 11.96 -3.32 -6.23
CA GLN A 8 11.93 -2.31 -5.15
C GLN A 8 11.50 -0.93 -5.67
N LYS A 9 11.88 -0.57 -6.90
CA LYS A 9 11.42 0.67 -7.54
C LYS A 9 9.92 0.64 -7.79
N ASP A 10 9.39 -0.50 -8.26
CA ASP A 10 7.97 -0.69 -8.53
C ASP A 10 7.13 -0.66 -7.25
N VAL A 11 7.58 -1.30 -6.17
CA VAL A 11 6.94 -1.21 -4.84
C VAL A 11 6.82 0.24 -4.40
N LEU A 12 7.90 1.01 -4.53
CA LEU A 12 7.93 2.41 -4.10
C LEU A 12 7.12 3.32 -5.03
N ALA A 13 7.11 3.05 -6.33
CA ALA A 13 6.30 3.80 -7.29
C ALA A 13 4.81 3.59 -7.02
N LEU A 14 4.42 2.34 -6.75
CA LEU A 14 3.06 1.99 -6.34
C LEU A 14 2.68 2.72 -5.05
N PHE A 15 3.61 2.78 -4.07
CA PHE A 15 3.38 3.49 -2.81
C PHE A 15 3.15 5.00 -2.99
N ARG A 16 3.90 5.64 -3.88
CA ARG A 16 3.79 7.08 -4.14
C ARG A 16 2.50 7.46 -4.87
N ARG A 17 1.92 6.54 -5.66
CA ARG A 17 0.72 6.81 -6.46
C ARG A 17 -0.56 6.87 -5.63
N TYR A 18 -0.54 6.45 -4.37
CA TYR A 18 -1.74 6.43 -3.54
C TYR A 18 -2.34 7.84 -3.35
N ALA A 19 -3.60 7.99 -3.78
CA ALA A 19 -4.37 9.19 -3.51
C ALA A 19 -4.56 9.39 -1.98
N PRO A 20 -4.50 10.63 -1.47
CA PRO A 20 -4.66 10.92 -0.04
C PRO A 20 -5.93 10.31 0.57
N LYS A 21 -7.01 10.27 -0.22
CA LYS A 21 -8.32 9.72 0.16
C LYS A 21 -8.29 8.25 0.58
N PHE A 22 -7.38 7.46 0.01
CA PHE A 22 -7.32 6.01 0.24
C PHE A 22 -6.04 5.58 0.97
N ARG A 23 -5.24 6.53 1.42
CA ARG A 23 -3.93 6.29 2.03
C ARG A 23 -4.01 5.37 3.24
N ALA A 24 -4.98 5.56 4.13
CA ALA A 24 -5.12 4.72 5.33
C ALA A 24 -5.41 3.26 4.98
N PHE A 25 -6.40 3.03 4.10
CA PHE A 25 -6.75 1.69 3.60
C PHE A 25 -5.56 1.01 2.92
N LEU A 26 -4.89 1.71 2.01
CA LEU A 26 -3.79 1.14 1.23
C LEU A 26 -2.57 0.88 2.12
N THR A 27 -2.19 1.82 2.99
CA THR A 27 -1.03 1.66 3.89
C THR A 27 -1.26 0.48 4.85
N TYR A 28 -2.46 0.34 5.40
CA TYR A 28 -2.81 -0.79 6.27
C TYR A 28 -2.74 -2.12 5.53
N ASN A 29 -3.34 -2.22 4.35
CA ASN A 29 -3.34 -3.44 3.54
C ASN A 29 -1.92 -3.84 3.09
N PHE A 30 -1.10 -2.86 2.70
CA PHE A 30 0.30 -3.11 2.34
C PHE A 30 1.11 -3.61 3.54
N HIS A 31 0.98 -2.95 4.69
CA HIS A 31 1.68 -3.35 5.90
C HIS A 31 1.29 -4.76 6.35
N THR A 32 -0.02 -5.06 6.34
CA THR A 32 -0.54 -6.37 6.74
C THR A 32 -0.05 -7.48 5.79
N GLN A 33 -0.13 -7.26 4.48
CA GLN A 33 0.32 -8.26 3.50
C GLN A 33 1.85 -8.40 3.50
N ALA A 34 2.60 -7.32 3.69
CA ALA A 34 4.06 -7.38 3.78
C ALA A 34 4.54 -8.23 4.97
N ASN A 35 3.84 -8.17 6.11
CA ASN A 35 4.16 -9.01 7.27
C ASN A 35 3.84 -10.50 7.06
N SER A 36 3.02 -10.83 6.07
CA SER A 36 2.64 -12.22 5.75
C SER A 36 3.53 -12.88 4.69
N VAL A 37 4.45 -12.13 4.06
CA VAL A 37 5.29 -12.61 2.95
C VAL A 37 6.77 -12.40 3.26
N SER A 38 7.58 -13.45 3.05
CA SER A 38 9.03 -13.35 3.16
C SER A 38 9.59 -12.44 2.07
N SER A 39 10.55 -11.58 2.41
CA SER A 39 11.25 -10.72 1.44
C SER A 39 12.00 -11.50 0.35
N ARG A 40 12.21 -12.80 0.55
CA ARG A 40 12.84 -13.72 -0.42
C ARG A 40 11.82 -14.34 -1.40
N ASP A 41 10.54 -14.30 -1.09
CA ASP A 41 9.48 -14.83 -1.96
C ASP A 41 9.08 -13.77 -3.00
N VAL A 42 9.93 -13.66 -4.03
CA VAL A 42 9.76 -12.68 -5.11
C VAL A 42 8.44 -12.87 -5.85
N ALA A 43 8.01 -14.12 -6.07
CA ALA A 43 6.77 -14.41 -6.79
C ALA A 43 5.52 -13.94 -6.03
N ALA A 44 5.49 -14.15 -4.71
CA ALA A 44 4.43 -13.62 -3.86
C ALA A 44 4.43 -12.08 -3.84
N ILE A 45 5.61 -11.45 -3.76
CA ILE A 45 5.73 -9.98 -3.80
C ILE A 45 5.20 -9.43 -5.13
N GLU A 46 5.57 -10.02 -6.26
CA GLU A 46 5.06 -9.62 -7.59
C GLU A 46 3.55 -9.82 -7.72
N HIS A 47 3.01 -10.91 -7.16
CA HIS A 47 1.57 -11.14 -7.13
C HIS A 47 0.86 -10.04 -6.34
N LEU A 48 1.36 -9.69 -5.15
CA LEU A 48 0.82 -8.62 -4.31
C LEU A 48 0.91 -7.26 -4.99
N LEU A 49 2.01 -6.96 -5.69
CA LEU A 49 2.16 -5.72 -6.46
C LEU A 49 1.13 -5.61 -7.58
N ARG A 50 0.94 -6.70 -8.35
CA ARG A 50 -0.08 -6.73 -9.41
C ARG A 50 -1.48 -6.54 -8.84
N LYS A 51 -1.79 -7.19 -7.71
CA LYS A 51 -3.08 -7.04 -7.02
C LYS A 51 -3.28 -5.60 -6.53
N GLY A 52 -2.28 -5.01 -5.88
CA GLY A 52 -2.32 -3.63 -5.39
C GLY A 52 -2.50 -2.62 -6.51
N LYS A 53 -1.81 -2.80 -7.64
CA LYS A 53 -1.97 -1.93 -8.83
C LYS A 53 -3.41 -1.92 -9.35
N ARG A 54 -4.03 -3.09 -9.49
CA ARG A 54 -5.45 -3.20 -9.89
C ARG A 54 -6.39 -2.53 -8.89
N GLN A 55 -6.11 -2.64 -7.59
CA GLN A 55 -6.91 -1.99 -6.57
C GLN A 55 -6.83 -0.45 -6.66
N ILE A 56 -5.63 0.10 -6.89
CA ILE A 56 -5.47 1.55 -7.11
C ILE A 56 -6.21 1.99 -8.36
N GLU A 57 -6.02 1.30 -9.48
CA GLU A 57 -6.67 1.63 -10.76
C GLU A 57 -8.20 1.66 -10.60
N MET A 58 -8.76 0.71 -9.85
CA MET A 58 -10.19 0.70 -9.52
C MET A 58 -10.60 1.87 -8.62
N LEU A 59 -9.81 2.20 -7.59
CA LEU A 59 -10.10 3.29 -6.67
C LEU A 59 -9.90 4.68 -7.30
N GLU A 60 -9.04 4.80 -8.31
CA GLU A 60 -8.85 6.03 -9.11
C GLU A 60 -10.01 6.28 -10.09
N HIS A 61 -10.90 5.30 -10.29
CA HIS A 61 -12.03 5.46 -11.20
C HIS A 61 -13.00 6.54 -10.68
N PRO A 62 -13.41 7.53 -11.50
CA PRO A 62 -14.16 8.71 -11.05
C PRO A 62 -15.57 8.39 -10.49
N SER A 63 -16.11 7.20 -10.76
CA SER A 63 -17.37 6.75 -10.16
C SER A 63 -17.22 6.31 -8.69
N ILE A 64 -16.00 6.05 -8.21
CA ILE A 64 -15.72 5.65 -6.84
C ILE A 64 -15.54 6.92 -6.01
N LYS A 65 -16.56 7.28 -5.24
CA LYS A 65 -16.56 8.50 -4.42
C LYS A 65 -15.86 8.29 -3.08
N ASP A 66 -16.03 7.11 -2.50
CA ASP A 66 -15.51 6.74 -1.19
C ASP A 66 -15.10 5.26 -1.14
N CYS A 67 -14.16 4.93 -0.26
CA CYS A 67 -13.87 3.56 0.14
C CYS A 67 -14.15 3.42 1.63
N TYR A 68 -14.67 2.25 2.03
CA TYR A 68 -14.85 1.96 3.44
C TYR A 68 -13.48 1.83 4.11
N VAL A 69 -13.22 2.72 5.07
CA VAL A 69 -12.06 2.63 5.97
C VAL A 69 -12.61 2.36 7.36
N SER A 70 -12.20 1.24 7.97
CA SER A 70 -12.64 0.93 9.33
C SER A 70 -11.98 1.86 10.34
N GLN A 71 -12.64 2.05 11.48
CA GLN A 71 -12.12 2.83 12.60
C GLN A 71 -10.71 2.35 13.03
N THR A 72 -10.51 1.03 13.08
CA THR A 72 -9.20 0.40 13.37
C THR A 72 -8.11 0.82 12.39
N MET A 73 -8.42 0.95 11.09
CA MET A 73 -7.45 1.39 10.07
C MET A 73 -7.07 2.86 10.26
N LEU A 74 -8.03 3.71 10.61
CA LEU A 74 -7.79 5.13 10.91
C LEU A 74 -6.94 5.32 12.16
N GLU A 75 -7.23 4.55 13.22
CA GLU A 75 -6.48 4.56 14.47
C GLU A 75 -5.05 4.07 14.27
N TRP A 76 -4.85 2.96 13.56
CA TRP A 76 -3.52 2.45 13.22
C TRP A 76 -2.70 3.47 12.43
N ASN A 77 -3.31 4.09 11.42
CA ASN A 77 -2.64 5.08 10.59
C ASN A 77 -2.28 6.34 11.39
N THR A 78 -3.18 6.81 12.27
CA THR A 78 -2.93 7.94 13.19
C THR A 78 -1.79 7.65 14.17
N ALA A 79 -1.82 6.47 14.81
CA ALA A 79 -0.78 6.06 15.75
C ALA A 79 0.61 6.01 15.08
N ARG A 80 0.67 5.52 13.83
CA ARG A 80 1.90 5.47 13.04
C ARG A 80 2.50 6.85 12.75
N TYR A 81 1.68 7.86 12.44
CA TYR A 81 2.18 9.22 12.21
C TYR A 81 2.48 9.98 13.51
N ARG A 82 1.77 9.71 14.61
CA ARG A 82 2.03 10.32 15.92
C ARG A 82 3.36 9.88 16.53
N GLY A 83 3.84 8.67 16.24
CA GLY A 83 5.15 8.18 16.71
C GLY A 83 6.35 8.68 15.89
N SER A 84 6.16 9.61 14.94
CA SER A 84 7.21 10.14 14.06
C SER A 84 7.53 11.63 14.30
N SER A 85 7.07 12.20 15.43
CA SER A 85 7.38 13.57 15.88
C SER A 85 8.48 13.59 16.92
#